data_AF-A0A367ELS9-F1
#
_entry.id   AF-A0A367ELS9-F1
#
_cell.length_a   1.000
_cell.length_b   1.000
_cell.length_c   1.000
_cell.angle_alpha   90.00
_cell.angle_beta   90.00
_cell.angle_gamma   90.00
#
_symmetry.space_group_name_H-M   'P 1'
#
loop_
_entity.id
_entity.type
_entity.pdbx_description
1 polymer ?
#
loop_
_entity_poly.entity_id
_entity_poly.type
_entity_poly.pdbx_seq_one_letter_code
_entity_poly.pdbx_strand_id
1 'polypeptide(L)'
;MAEQTPADTTDAIWVQSNLLPDGTYAASIHYDQDRSRVLDRHAGLAYAAAVIDVASQAEHDAAVIRQLTATGVRLTHAAATVAELRADRPPIDDAVTAPLRLVPGVSQKTGNAFLAVFIGARQVGQWDPGDAREHATAVLEALAAADLDAAYRRHLIGIVGLDPGSAQAAVNDLANHRQARHE
;
A
#
# COMPACT_ATOMS: atom_id res chain seq x y z
N MET A 1 20.86 8.67 29.65
CA MET A 1 19.63 8.24 28.97
C MET A 1 19.96 8.23 27.50
N ALA A 2 20.04 7.04 26.90
CA ALA A 2 20.30 6.91 25.47
C ALA A 2 19.00 7.25 24.74
N GLU A 3 19.06 8.31 23.94
CA GLU A 3 18.04 8.68 22.97
C GLU A 3 17.96 7.54 21.95
N GLN A 4 16.88 6.75 22.03
CA GLN A 4 16.57 5.76 21.02
C GLN A 4 16.06 6.54 19.80
N THR A 5 16.99 6.86 18.89
CA THR A 5 16.64 7.23 17.53
C THR A 5 15.76 6.10 16.96
N PRO A 6 14.55 6.38 16.46
CA PRO A 6 13.74 5.34 15.82
C PRO A 6 14.58 4.73 14.69
N ALA A 7 14.61 3.40 14.64
CA ALA A 7 15.37 2.66 13.65
C ALA A 7 15.08 3.23 12.25
N ASP A 8 16.16 3.43 11.48
CA ASP A 8 16.16 3.84 10.07
C ASP A 8 15.10 3.03 9.27
N THR A 9 13.87 3.54 9.17
CA THR A 9 12.82 3.07 8.25
C THR A 9 13.10 3.62 6.85
N THR A 10 14.29 3.37 6.32
CA THR A 10 14.76 4.00 5.07
C THR A 10 14.27 3.25 3.83
N ASP A 11 13.67 2.05 3.98
CA ASP A 11 13.24 1.19 2.85
C ASP A 11 11.75 0.74 2.92
N ALA A 12 10.97 1.21 3.90
CA ALA A 12 9.55 0.89 3.97
C ALA A 12 8.73 1.81 3.06
N ILE A 13 7.70 1.28 2.39
CA ILE A 13 6.66 2.09 1.75
C ILE A 13 5.57 2.29 2.80
N TRP A 14 5.17 3.53 3.08
CA TRP A 14 4.14 3.82 4.08
C TRP A 14 3.09 4.80 3.56
N VAL A 15 1.95 4.85 4.26
CA VAL A 15 0.82 5.68 3.91
C VAL A 15 0.43 6.53 5.12
N GLN A 16 0.10 7.80 4.89
CA GLN A 16 -0.39 8.69 5.95
C GLN A 16 -1.33 9.77 5.41
N SER A 17 -2.12 10.34 6.32
CA SER A 17 -2.89 11.58 6.09
C SER A 17 -1.97 12.78 6.35
N ASN A 18 -1.75 13.62 5.34
CA ASN A 18 -0.86 14.78 5.43
C ASN A 18 -1.61 16.09 5.23
N LEU A 19 -1.23 17.12 5.99
CA LEU A 19 -1.61 18.51 5.69
C LEU A 19 -0.74 19.03 4.54
N LEU A 20 -1.38 19.48 3.46
CA LEU A 20 -0.74 20.11 2.32
C LEU A 20 -0.49 21.62 2.56
N PRO A 21 0.40 22.26 1.79
CA PRO A 21 0.72 23.69 1.95
C PRO A 21 -0.48 24.64 1.80
N ASP A 22 -1.52 24.21 1.09
CA ASP A 22 -2.77 24.96 0.94
C ASP A 22 -3.75 24.79 2.11
N GLY A 23 -3.37 24.01 3.13
CA GLY A 23 -4.16 23.78 4.34
C GLY A 23 -5.21 22.68 4.21
N THR A 24 -5.21 21.92 3.11
CA THR A 24 -6.06 20.73 2.91
C THR A 24 -5.38 19.46 3.42
N TYR A 25 -6.16 18.45 3.81
CA TYR A 25 -5.61 17.13 4.11
C TYR A 25 -5.79 16.20 2.91
N ALA A 26 -4.78 15.36 2.68
CA ALA A 26 -4.83 14.33 1.65
C ALA A 26 -4.08 13.07 2.09
N ALA A 27 -4.49 11.91 1.59
CA ALA A 27 -3.71 10.71 1.73
C ALA A 27 -2.45 10.82 0.88
N SER A 28 -1.32 10.37 1.42
CA SER A 28 -0.05 10.33 0.70
C SER A 28 0.60 8.97 0.88
N ILE A 29 1.16 8.46 -0.21
CA ILE A 29 2.04 7.30 -0.20
C ILE A 29 3.47 7.80 -0.27
N HIS A 30 4.29 7.29 0.63
CA HIS A 30 5.71 7.58 0.72
C HIS A 30 6.46 6.33 0.29
N TYR A 31 7.27 6.46 -0.75
CA TYR A 31 8.04 5.36 -1.31
C TYR A 31 9.46 5.31 -0.75
N ASP A 32 9.96 6.46 -0.31
CA ASP A 32 11.18 6.67 0.46
C ASP A 32 11.12 8.08 1.09
N GLN A 33 12.25 8.55 1.65
CA GLN A 33 12.34 9.86 2.31
C GLN A 33 12.10 11.05 1.36
N ASP A 34 12.35 10.89 0.06
CA ASP A 34 12.34 11.98 -0.92
C ASP A 34 11.17 11.89 -1.91
N ARG A 35 10.55 10.71 -2.05
CA ARG A 35 9.52 10.44 -3.05
C ARG A 35 8.20 10.09 -2.40
N SER A 36 7.24 10.98 -2.61
CA SER A 36 5.87 10.81 -2.15
C SER A 36 4.89 11.11 -3.27
N ARG A 37 3.71 10.47 -3.21
CA ARG A 37 2.58 10.74 -4.10
C ARG A 37 1.35 11.05 -3.28
N VAL A 38 0.78 12.21 -3.51
CA VAL A 38 -0.53 12.60 -2.96
C VAL A 38 -1.62 11.89 -3.77
N LEU A 39 -2.62 11.38 -3.07
CA LEU A 39 -3.77 10.71 -3.65
C LEU A 39 -5.04 11.46 -3.30
N ASP A 40 -5.79 11.84 -4.33
CA ASP A 40 -7.20 12.15 -4.14
C ASP A 40 -8.01 10.86 -3.90
N ARG A 41 -9.29 11.01 -3.56
CA ARG A 41 -10.16 9.88 -3.24
C ARG A 41 -10.31 8.89 -4.40
N HIS A 42 -10.43 9.37 -5.64
CA HIS A 42 -10.59 8.49 -6.79
C HIS A 42 -9.30 7.73 -7.09
N ALA A 43 -8.17 8.44 -7.12
CA ALA A 43 -6.85 7.87 -7.32
C ALA A 43 -6.49 6.87 -6.22
N GLY A 44 -6.83 7.15 -4.96
CA GLY A 44 -6.55 6.25 -3.85
C GLY A 44 -7.39 4.96 -3.86
N LEU A 45 -8.67 5.05 -4.25
CA LEU A 45 -9.50 3.87 -4.46
C LEU A 45 -8.97 3.00 -5.61
N ALA A 46 -8.62 3.63 -6.74
CA ALA A 46 -8.03 2.94 -7.88
C ALA A 46 -6.69 2.29 -7.52
N TYR A 47 -5.84 3.00 -6.76
CA TYR A 47 -4.57 2.48 -6.26
C TYR A 47 -4.76 1.23 -5.40
N ALA A 48 -5.64 1.30 -4.39
CA ALA A 48 -5.91 0.18 -3.50
C ALA A 48 -6.45 -1.03 -4.28
N ALA A 49 -7.40 -0.81 -5.20
CA ALA A 49 -7.92 -1.87 -6.07
C ALA A 49 -6.81 -2.53 -6.91
N ALA A 50 -5.94 -1.74 -7.54
CA ALA A 50 -4.84 -2.26 -8.35
C ALA A 50 -3.86 -3.12 -7.54
N VAL A 51 -3.53 -2.71 -6.29
CA VAL A 51 -2.68 -3.52 -5.40
C VAL A 51 -3.34 -4.87 -5.07
N ILE A 52 -4.65 -4.86 -4.77
CA ILE A 52 -5.43 -6.08 -4.49
C ILE A 52 -5.54 -6.99 -5.72
N ASP A 53 -5.74 -6.42 -6.91
CA ASP A 53 -5.82 -7.18 -8.15
C ASP A 53 -4.51 -7.94 -8.40
N VAL A 54 -3.37 -7.28 -8.25
CA VAL A 54 -2.05 -7.90 -8.42
C VAL A 54 -1.81 -9.01 -7.39
N ALA A 55 -2.16 -8.78 -6.12
CA ALA A 55 -2.09 -9.80 -5.06
C ALA A 55 -2.96 -11.03 -5.40
N SER A 56 -4.18 -10.80 -5.85
CA SER A 56 -5.14 -11.84 -6.23
C SER A 56 -4.65 -12.67 -7.41
N GLN A 57 -3.99 -12.04 -8.40
CA GLN A 57 -3.38 -12.76 -9.51
C GLN A 57 -2.28 -13.73 -9.04
N ALA A 58 -1.40 -13.29 -8.13
CA ALA A 58 -0.33 -14.15 -7.58
C ALA A 58 -0.89 -15.35 -6.79
N GLU A 59 -1.92 -15.12 -5.96
CA GLU A 59 -2.58 -16.19 -5.21
C GLU A 59 -3.27 -17.19 -6.11
N HIS A 60 -3.95 -16.70 -7.14
CA HIS A 60 -4.62 -17.55 -8.12
C HIS A 60 -3.61 -18.43 -8.87
N ASP A 61 -2.47 -17.88 -9.27
CA ASP A 61 -1.37 -18.64 -9.88
C ASP A 61 -0.88 -19.77 -8.97
N ALA A 62 -0.63 -19.44 -7.71
CA ALA A 62 -0.18 -20.41 -6.72
C ALA A 62 -1.25 -21.49 -6.48
N ALA A 63 -2.53 -21.12 -6.46
CA ALA A 63 -3.65 -22.04 -6.31
C ALA A 63 -3.79 -23.00 -7.50
N VAL A 64 -3.70 -22.50 -8.73
CA VAL A 64 -3.74 -23.31 -9.95
C VAL A 64 -2.59 -24.32 -9.97
N ILE A 65 -1.37 -23.89 -9.64
CA ILE A 65 -0.21 -24.78 -9.56
C ILE A 65 -0.43 -25.87 -8.52
N ARG A 66 -0.92 -25.53 -7.32
CA ARG A 66 -1.23 -26.51 -6.27
C ARG A 66 -2.31 -27.49 -6.72
N GLN A 67 -3.36 -27.00 -7.37
CA GLN A 67 -4.46 -27.84 -7.83
C GLN A 67 -3.99 -28.85 -8.89
N LEU A 68 -3.25 -28.42 -9.91
CA LEU A 68 -2.76 -29.30 -10.98
C LEU A 68 -1.73 -30.31 -10.46
N THR A 69 -0.83 -29.88 -9.58
CA THR A 69 0.17 -30.81 -9.02
C THR A 69 -0.47 -31.84 -8.10
N ALA A 70 -1.54 -31.49 -7.36
CA ALA A 70 -2.33 -32.45 -6.58
C ALA A 70 -3.01 -33.54 -7.42
N THR A 71 -3.31 -33.26 -8.70
CA THR A 71 -3.84 -34.28 -9.63
C THR A 71 -2.75 -35.07 -10.37
N GLY A 72 -1.48 -34.91 -9.99
CA GLY A 72 -0.34 -35.62 -10.57
C GLY A 72 0.28 -34.95 -11.81
N VAL A 73 -0.12 -33.73 -12.16
CA VAL A 73 0.53 -32.97 -13.24
C VAL A 73 1.91 -32.53 -12.77
N ARG A 74 2.93 -32.68 -13.63
CA ARG A 74 4.29 -32.22 -13.32
C ARG A 74 4.31 -30.70 -13.14
N LEU A 75 5.09 -30.22 -12.17
CA LEU A 75 5.22 -28.79 -11.85
C LEU A 75 5.52 -27.93 -13.09
N THR A 76 6.37 -28.40 -14.00
CA THR A 76 6.71 -27.68 -15.23
C THR A 76 5.52 -27.48 -16.16
N HIS A 77 4.62 -28.46 -16.25
CA HIS A 77 3.38 -28.34 -17.03
C HIS A 77 2.37 -27.43 -16.33
N ALA A 78 2.23 -27.55 -15.00
CA ALA A 78 1.36 -26.66 -14.23
C ALA A 78 1.78 -25.18 -14.34
N ALA A 79 3.09 -24.91 -14.31
CA ALA A 79 3.64 -23.57 -14.53
C ALA A 79 3.39 -23.06 -15.96
N ALA A 80 3.52 -23.92 -16.98
CA ALA A 80 3.18 -23.57 -18.36
C ALA A 80 1.69 -23.21 -18.52
N THR A 81 0.79 -23.97 -17.89
CA THR A 81 -0.65 -23.65 -17.86
C THR A 81 -0.90 -22.28 -17.24
N VAL A 82 -0.24 -21.94 -16.13
CA VAL A 82 -0.35 -20.58 -15.54
C VAL A 82 0.14 -19.50 -16.51
N ALA A 83 1.24 -19.73 -17.22
CA ALA A 83 1.76 -18.78 -18.19
C ALA A 83 0.77 -18.53 -19.34
N GLU A 84 0.09 -19.58 -19.82
CA GLU A 84 -0.98 -19.47 -20.82
C GLU A 84 -2.20 -18.72 -20.25
N LEU A 85 -2.68 -19.09 -19.06
CA LEU A 85 -3.83 -18.43 -18.43
C LEU A 85 -3.60 -16.94 -18.13
N ARG A 86 -2.34 -16.53 -17.91
CA ARG A 86 -2.00 -15.11 -17.74
C ARG A 86 -2.26 -14.28 -19.00
N ALA A 87 -2.20 -14.88 -20.19
CA ALA A 87 -2.47 -14.17 -21.44
C ALA A 87 -3.95 -13.75 -21.59
N ASP A 88 -4.86 -14.45 -20.92
CA ASP A 88 -6.31 -14.18 -20.95
C ASP A 88 -6.76 -13.19 -19.85
N ARG A 89 -5.84 -12.73 -19.01
CA ARG A 89 -6.17 -11.83 -17.89
C ARG A 89 -6.24 -10.38 -18.34
N PRO A 90 -7.06 -9.55 -17.67
CA PRO A 90 -6.94 -8.11 -17.78
C PRO A 90 -5.49 -7.67 -17.49
N PRO A 91 -4.91 -6.77 -18.30
CA PRO A 91 -3.57 -6.28 -18.06
C PRO A 91 -3.51 -5.51 -16.74
N ILE A 92 -2.39 -5.63 -16.03
CA ILE A 92 -2.11 -4.80 -14.85
C ILE A 92 -1.74 -3.39 -15.35
N ASP A 93 -2.48 -2.38 -14.89
CA ASP A 93 -2.17 -0.99 -15.19
C ASP A 93 -1.16 -0.43 -14.16
N ASP A 94 0.12 -0.58 -14.48
CA ASP A 94 1.24 -0.09 -13.66
C ASP A 94 1.20 1.45 -13.47
N ALA A 95 0.50 2.20 -14.33
CA ALA A 95 0.39 3.65 -14.18
C ALA A 95 -0.42 4.06 -12.95
N VAL A 96 -1.38 3.21 -12.54
CA VAL A 96 -2.21 3.47 -11.37
C VAL A 96 -1.38 3.48 -10.10
N THR A 97 -0.42 2.55 -9.96
CA THR A 97 0.42 2.43 -8.76
C THR A 97 1.75 3.17 -8.86
N ALA A 98 2.13 3.69 -10.03
CA ALA A 98 3.40 4.35 -10.26
C ALA A 98 3.74 5.42 -9.20
N PRO A 99 5.01 5.53 -8.77
CA PRO A 99 6.20 4.77 -9.20
C PRO A 99 6.32 3.35 -8.66
N LEU A 100 5.39 2.89 -7.81
CA LEU A 100 5.37 1.51 -7.34
C LEU A 100 4.91 0.59 -8.47
N ARG A 101 5.66 -0.48 -8.70
CA ARG A 101 5.29 -1.57 -9.59
C ARG A 101 5.36 -2.89 -8.84
N LEU A 102 4.28 -3.66 -8.90
CA LEU A 102 4.13 -4.95 -8.24
C LEU A 102 4.06 -6.05 -9.30
N VAL A 103 4.97 -7.01 -9.24
CA VAL A 103 5.01 -8.11 -10.20
C VAL A 103 4.59 -9.41 -9.52
N PRO A 104 3.46 -10.02 -9.92
CA PRO A 104 2.97 -11.24 -9.28
C PRO A 104 3.78 -12.47 -9.67
N GLY A 105 4.13 -13.29 -8.68
CA GLY A 105 4.94 -14.49 -8.86
C GLY A 105 4.52 -15.63 -7.93
N VAL A 106 5.06 -16.82 -8.23
CA VAL A 106 4.94 -18.00 -7.38
C VAL A 106 6.35 -18.53 -7.13
N SER A 107 6.68 -18.71 -5.85
CA SER A 107 8.00 -19.20 -5.46
C SER A 107 8.18 -20.65 -5.90
N GLN A 108 9.23 -20.92 -6.67
CA GLN A 108 9.58 -22.31 -7.03
C GLN A 108 9.95 -23.16 -5.82
N LYS A 109 10.46 -22.53 -4.75
CA LYS A 109 10.92 -23.22 -3.53
C LYS A 109 9.76 -23.60 -2.61
N THR A 110 8.82 -22.68 -2.41
CA THR A 110 7.73 -22.85 -1.43
C THR A 110 6.36 -23.11 -2.05
N GLY A 111 6.18 -22.81 -3.34
CA GLY A 111 4.87 -22.83 -4.00
C GLY A 111 3.93 -21.71 -3.54
N ASN A 112 4.42 -20.76 -2.75
CA ASN A 112 3.63 -19.64 -2.24
C ASN A 112 3.63 -18.47 -3.23
N ALA A 113 2.53 -17.73 -3.23
CA ALA A 113 2.41 -16.48 -3.96
C ALA A 113 3.32 -15.41 -3.34
N PHE A 114 3.85 -14.53 -4.18
CA PHE A 114 4.58 -13.34 -3.77
C PHE A 114 4.41 -12.22 -4.80
N LEU A 115 4.69 -10.99 -4.40
CA LEU A 115 4.80 -9.83 -5.27
C LEU A 115 6.22 -9.29 -5.19
N ALA A 116 6.93 -9.24 -6.32
CA ALA A 116 8.20 -8.51 -6.37
C ALA A 116 7.89 -7.02 -6.42
N VAL A 117 8.50 -6.25 -5.49
CA VAL A 117 8.20 -4.84 -5.27
C VAL A 117 9.29 -4.00 -5.92
N PHE A 118 8.90 -3.12 -6.83
CA PHE A 118 9.79 -2.20 -7.52
C PHE A 118 9.38 -0.75 -7.31
N ILE A 119 10.36 0.14 -7.14
CA ILE A 119 10.14 1.59 -7.19
C ILE A 119 10.93 2.12 -8.39
N GLY A 120 10.21 2.47 -9.45
CA GLY A 120 10.81 2.68 -10.77
C GLY A 120 11.46 1.39 -11.30
N ALA A 121 12.73 1.45 -11.67
CA ALA A 121 13.46 0.28 -12.20
C ALA A 121 14.12 -0.59 -11.11
N ARG A 122 14.18 -0.12 -9.85
CA ARG A 122 14.87 -0.81 -8.76
C ARG A 122 13.92 -1.76 -8.03
N GLN A 123 14.28 -3.04 -7.93
CA GLN A 123 13.61 -3.95 -7.00
C GLN A 123 14.03 -3.59 -5.58
N VAL A 124 13.06 -3.32 -4.72
CA VAL A 124 13.30 -2.89 -3.33
C VAL A 124 12.94 -3.98 -2.32
N GLY A 125 12.12 -4.95 -2.73
CA GLY A 125 11.77 -6.04 -1.84
C GLY A 125 10.80 -7.03 -2.45
N GLN A 126 10.12 -7.72 -1.55
CA GLN A 126 9.09 -8.69 -1.87
C GLN A 126 7.99 -8.57 -0.81
N TRP A 127 6.75 -8.58 -1.27
CA TRP A 127 5.57 -8.70 -0.43
C TRP A 127 4.96 -10.08 -0.59
N ASP A 128 4.33 -10.57 0.45
CA ASP A 128 3.31 -11.59 0.29
C ASP A 128 1.92 -10.94 0.02
N PRO A 129 0.90 -11.71 -0.37
CA PRO A 129 -0.44 -11.17 -0.58
C PRO A 129 -1.11 -10.57 0.67
N GLY A 130 -0.64 -10.92 1.88
CA GLY A 130 -1.06 -10.30 3.14
C GLY A 130 -0.53 -8.87 3.23
N ASP A 131 0.78 -8.68 3.06
CA ASP A 131 1.43 -7.35 3.05
C ASP A 131 0.73 -6.40 2.06
N ALA A 132 0.39 -6.90 0.87
CA ALA A 132 -0.30 -6.12 -0.16
C ALA A 132 -1.71 -5.67 0.26
N ARG A 133 -2.46 -6.53 0.96
CA ARG A 133 -3.79 -6.21 1.49
C ARG A 133 -3.70 -5.21 2.63
N GLU A 134 -2.72 -5.37 3.53
CA GLU A 134 -2.47 -4.43 4.61
C GLU A 134 -2.13 -3.05 4.04
N HIS A 135 -1.24 -2.98 3.05
CA HIS A 135 -0.91 -1.74 2.35
C HIS A 135 -2.14 -1.10 1.68
N ALA A 136 -2.93 -1.87 0.94
CA ALA A 136 -4.15 -1.38 0.31
C ALA A 136 -5.17 -0.86 1.35
N THR A 137 -5.30 -1.55 2.48
CA THR A 137 -6.16 -1.14 3.59
C THR A 137 -5.66 0.17 4.21
N ALA A 138 -4.36 0.29 4.45
CA ALA A 138 -3.73 1.51 4.96
C ALA A 138 -3.99 2.71 4.02
N VAL A 139 -3.99 2.52 2.70
CA VAL A 139 -4.42 3.55 1.73
C VAL A 139 -5.85 4.00 1.97
N LEU A 140 -6.79 3.06 2.12
CA LEU A 140 -8.20 3.38 2.35
C LEU A 140 -8.41 4.08 3.70
N GLU A 141 -7.70 3.65 4.74
CA GLU A 141 -7.75 4.27 6.06
C GLU A 141 -7.17 5.69 6.04
N ALA A 142 -6.07 5.92 5.33
CA ALA A 142 -5.48 7.26 5.18
C ALA A 142 -6.43 8.22 4.43
N LEU A 143 -7.17 7.73 3.42
CA LEU A 143 -8.20 8.53 2.75
C LEU A 143 -9.32 8.93 3.70
N ALA A 144 -9.81 7.98 4.51
CA ALA A 144 -10.84 8.27 5.51
C ALA A 144 -10.32 9.21 6.60
N ALA A 145 -9.08 9.03 7.04
CA ALA A 145 -8.42 9.89 8.02
C ALA A 145 -8.29 11.33 7.50
N ALA A 146 -7.90 11.54 6.24
CA ALA A 146 -7.77 12.88 5.67
C ALA A 146 -9.08 13.68 5.73
N ASP A 147 -10.23 13.04 5.43
CA ASP A 147 -11.54 13.70 5.53
C ASP A 147 -11.88 14.08 6.98
N LEU A 148 -11.61 13.19 7.93
CA LEU A 148 -11.86 13.40 9.36
C LEU A 148 -10.93 14.47 9.96
N ASP A 149 -9.64 14.42 9.62
CA ASP A 149 -8.61 15.35 10.05
C ASP A 149 -8.92 16.76 9.53
N ALA A 150 -9.35 16.89 8.27
CA ALA A 150 -9.81 18.16 7.71
C ALA A 150 -11.05 18.70 8.43
N ALA A 151 -12.05 17.86 8.71
CA ALA A 151 -13.24 18.26 9.46
C ALA A 151 -12.89 18.72 10.87
N TYR A 152 -12.01 17.98 11.56
CA TYR A 152 -11.59 18.30 12.92
C TYR A 152 -10.79 19.61 12.97
N ARG A 153 -9.84 19.81 12.06
CA ARG A 153 -9.09 21.07 11.95
C ARG A 153 -10.01 22.27 11.72
N ARG A 154 -11.02 22.16 10.83
CA ARG A 154 -12.02 23.22 10.61
C ARG A 154 -12.81 23.52 11.89
N HIS A 155 -13.18 22.49 12.65
CA HIS A 155 -13.90 22.67 13.92
C HIS A 155 -13.04 23.37 14.98
N LEU A 156 -11.77 22.97 15.12
CA LEU A 156 -10.82 23.59 16.06
C LEU A 156 -10.59 25.08 15.75
N ILE A 157 -10.47 25.44 14.48
CA ILE A 157 -10.27 26.84 14.08
C ILE A 157 -11.58 27.63 14.21
N GLY A 158 -12.68 27.10 13.67
CA GLY A 158 -13.93 27.87 13.54
C GLY A 158 -14.74 27.98 14.83
N ILE A 159 -14.86 26.87 15.59
CA ILE A 159 -15.72 26.81 16.78
C ILE A 159 -14.90 26.98 18.05
N VAL A 160 -13.78 26.25 18.18
CA VAL A 160 -12.94 26.33 19.39
C VAL A 160 -12.10 27.62 19.40
N GLY A 161 -11.80 28.18 18.23
CA GLY A 161 -11.05 29.42 18.11
C GLY A 161 -9.53 29.25 18.28
N LEU A 162 -9.01 28.05 18.02
CA LEU A 162 -7.57 27.82 18.00
C LEU A 162 -6.94 28.49 16.77
N ASP A 163 -5.70 28.94 16.91
CA ASP A 163 -4.91 29.34 15.75
C ASP A 163 -4.58 28.12 14.87
N PRO A 164 -4.30 28.33 13.56
CA PRO A 164 -4.04 27.23 12.63
C PRO A 164 -2.89 26.29 13.02
N GLY A 165 -1.88 26.78 13.74
CA GLY A 165 -0.73 25.98 14.18
C GLY A 165 -1.11 25.06 15.34
N SER A 166 -1.79 25.62 16.35
CA SER A 166 -2.30 24.83 17.49
C SER A 166 -3.34 23.79 17.05
N ALA A 167 -4.22 24.14 16.11
CA ALA A 167 -5.18 23.20 15.53
C ALA A 167 -4.47 22.06 14.79
N GLN A 168 -3.39 22.34 14.08
CA GLN A 168 -2.59 21.32 13.41
C GLN A 168 -1.91 20.36 14.40
N ALA A 169 -1.30 20.91 15.46
CA ALA A 169 -0.63 20.10 16.48
C ALA A 169 -1.62 19.11 17.13
N ALA A 170 -2.83 19.56 17.45
CA ALA A 170 -3.86 18.70 18.01
C ALA A 170 -4.31 17.56 17.07
N VAL A 171 -4.34 17.80 15.74
CA VAL A 171 -4.64 16.75 14.77
C VAL A 171 -3.48 15.76 14.65
N ASN A 172 -2.23 16.24 14.63
CA ASN A 172 -1.05 15.38 14.59
C ASN A 172 -0.97 14.46 15.83
N ASP A 173 -1.27 14.98 17.02
CA ASP A 173 -1.30 14.18 18.25
C ASP A 173 -2.34 13.05 18.18
N LEU A 174 -3.51 13.32 17.58
CA LEU A 174 -4.53 12.30 17.35
C LEU A 174 -4.06 11.24 16.34
N ALA A 175 -3.36 11.64 15.27
CA ALA A 175 -2.77 10.71 14.32
C ALA A 175 -1.75 9.76 14.99
N ASN A 176 -0.86 10.30 15.83
CA ASN A 176 0.11 9.51 16.59
C ASN A 176 -0.58 8.51 17.54
N HIS A 177 -1.67 8.92 18.20
CA HIS A 177 -2.42 8.04 19.10
C HIS A 177 -3.08 6.86 18.37
N ARG A 178 -3.52 7.05 17.12
CA ARG A 178 -4.07 5.96 16.29
C ARG A 178 -3.00 4.94 15.95
N GLN A 179 -1.81 5.40 15.55
CA GLN A 179 -0.71 4.52 15.14
C GLN A 179 -0.18 3.68 16.31
N ALA A 180 -0.07 4.25 17.52
CA ALA A 180 0.43 3.56 18.71
C ALA A 180 -0.46 2.40 19.22
N ARG A 181 -1.65 2.18 18.65
CA ARG A 181 -2.55 1.06 19.01
C ARG A 181 -2.42 -0.15 18.10
N HIS A 182 -1.66 -0.04 17.02
CA HIS A 182 -1.43 -1.12 16.04
C HIS A 182 -0.07 -1.80 16.20
N GLU A 183 0.72 -1.40 17.21
CA GLU A 183 1.94 -2.08 17.70
C GLU A 183 1.64 -2.93 18.94
#